data_AF-A0A960SJG5-F1
#
_entry.id   AF-A0A960SJG5-F1
#
_cell.length_a   1.000
_cell.length_b   1.000
_cell.length_c   1.000
_cell.angle_alpha   90.00
_cell.angle_beta   90.00
_cell.angle_gamma   90.00
#
_symmetry.space_group_name_H-M   'P 1'
#
loop_
_entity.id
_entity.type
_entity.pdbx_description
1 polymer ?
#
loop_
_entity_poly.entity_id
_entity_poly.type
_entity_poly.pdbx_seq_one_letter_code
_entity_poly.pdbx_strand_id
1 'polypeptide(L)'
;MKPRLLTFPGAAGGFLAACLAGSAWAQPDVIHEPYDLNTGLESRSISFENPTGERGGGGQAASNLGVVRKGSPSRSLKPGETVTLGDIEGPGTIRHIWVTTARDPMNLRSLVLRAWWEGQEHPSIECPLGDFMGFAHGKVMPYDSAVHTVGRNAGMSIWLPMPFRREARFTLTNDGEKAVPLFYQIDYTLRDKHPRDVGRLHVLFRRENPTTIKEDFE
;
A
#
# COMPACT_ATOMS: atom_id res chain seq x y z
N MET A 1 -22.61 41.17 -78.95
CA MET A 1 -22.45 39.81 -79.54
C MET A 1 -22.01 38.84 -78.45
N LYS A 2 -22.84 37.81 -78.22
CA LYS A 2 -22.62 36.47 -77.63
C LYS A 2 -21.88 36.29 -76.27
N PRO A 3 -22.52 35.61 -75.29
CA PRO A 3 -21.88 35.05 -74.09
C PRO A 3 -21.44 33.59 -74.31
N ARG A 4 -20.41 33.14 -73.56
CA ARG A 4 -19.97 31.76 -73.28
C ARG A 4 -18.84 31.86 -72.24
N LEU A 5 -18.52 30.91 -71.36
CA LEU A 5 -19.20 29.83 -70.66
C LEU A 5 -18.15 29.39 -69.58
N LEU A 6 -18.60 29.19 -68.34
CA LEU A 6 -18.04 28.35 -67.26
C LEU A 6 -16.55 27.91 -67.28
N THR A 7 -15.84 28.24 -66.19
CA THR A 7 -14.91 27.33 -65.48
C THR A 7 -14.84 27.70 -63.99
N PHE A 8 -15.05 26.71 -63.10
CA PHE A 8 -14.60 26.74 -61.69
C PHE A 8 -13.30 25.95 -61.61
N PRO A 9 -12.33 26.32 -60.76
CA PRO A 9 -12.18 25.57 -59.51
C PRO A 9 -11.59 26.36 -58.31
N GLY A 10 -11.74 25.83 -57.10
CA GLY A 10 -10.62 25.83 -56.14
C GLY A 10 -10.88 26.34 -54.72
N ALA A 11 -10.83 25.38 -53.79
CA ALA A 11 -10.35 25.49 -52.41
C ALA A 11 -11.21 26.18 -51.35
N ALA A 12 -12.11 25.39 -50.74
CA ALA A 12 -12.47 25.56 -49.33
C ALA A 12 -11.27 25.16 -48.45
N GLY A 13 -10.61 26.14 -47.85
CA GLY A 13 -9.56 25.93 -46.85
C GLY A 13 -10.17 25.57 -45.50
N GLY A 14 -10.43 24.27 -45.28
CA GLY A 14 -10.73 23.74 -43.95
C GLY A 14 -9.45 23.66 -43.13
N PHE A 15 -9.31 24.54 -42.12
CA PHE A 15 -8.31 24.37 -41.07
C PHE A 15 -8.68 23.11 -40.26
N LEU A 16 -8.01 21.99 -40.55
CA LEU A 16 -8.04 20.82 -39.66
C LEU A 16 -7.26 21.20 -38.40
N ALA A 17 -7.98 21.54 -37.33
CA ALA A 17 -7.43 21.45 -35.99
C ALA A 17 -7.21 19.96 -35.69
N ALA A 18 -5.97 19.49 -35.91
CA ALA A 18 -5.55 18.19 -35.43
C ALA A 18 -5.54 18.24 -33.90
N CYS A 19 -6.63 17.83 -33.28
CA CYS A 19 -6.64 17.44 -31.88
C CYS A 19 -5.67 16.25 -31.75
N LEU A 20 -4.42 16.54 -31.39
CA LEU A 20 -3.54 15.55 -30.80
C LEU A 20 -4.17 15.18 -29.46
N ALA A 21 -5.10 14.22 -29.50
CA ALA A 21 -5.48 13.47 -28.32
C ALA A 21 -4.19 12.79 -27.85
N GLY A 22 -3.50 13.43 -26.90
CA GLY A 22 -2.40 12.80 -26.19
C GLY A 22 -2.91 11.45 -25.71
N SER A 23 -2.26 10.38 -26.17
CA SER A 23 -2.58 9.03 -25.72
C SER A 23 -2.55 9.06 -24.20
N ALA A 24 -3.72 8.94 -23.58
CA ALA A 24 -3.80 8.65 -22.16
C ALA A 24 -3.22 7.24 -22.03
N TRP A 25 -1.94 7.13 -21.71
CA TRP A 25 -1.28 5.86 -21.55
C TRP A 25 -1.99 5.11 -20.42
N ALA A 26 -2.76 4.08 -20.78
CA ALA A 26 -3.53 3.26 -19.86
C ALA A 26 -2.65 2.68 -18.74
N GLN A 27 -3.27 2.28 -17.63
CA GLN A 27 -2.57 1.46 -16.65
C GLN A 27 -2.15 0.13 -17.27
N PRO A 28 -0.94 -0.36 -17.00
CA PRO A 28 -0.51 -1.67 -17.45
C PRO A 28 -1.41 -2.74 -16.83
N ASP A 29 -1.84 -3.71 -17.65
CA ASP A 29 -2.69 -4.81 -17.20
C ASP A 29 -1.85 -5.91 -16.50
N VAL A 30 -1.53 -5.67 -15.24
CA VAL A 30 -0.71 -6.59 -14.44
C VAL A 30 -1.45 -7.89 -14.06
N ILE A 31 -2.75 -7.99 -14.32
CA ILE A 31 -3.57 -9.14 -13.94
C ILE A 31 -3.70 -10.11 -15.11
N HIS A 32 -4.06 -9.60 -16.29
CA HIS A 32 -4.31 -10.42 -17.47
C HIS A 32 -3.09 -10.51 -18.40
N GLU A 33 -2.11 -9.61 -18.26
CA GLU A 33 -0.86 -9.65 -19.01
C GLU A 33 0.37 -9.79 -18.09
N PRO A 34 0.45 -10.82 -17.22
CA PRO A 34 1.57 -10.98 -16.28
C PRO A 34 2.91 -11.24 -16.99
N TYR A 35 2.89 -11.52 -18.30
CA TYR A 35 4.06 -11.70 -19.14
C TYR A 35 4.69 -10.37 -19.58
N ASP A 36 3.97 -9.24 -19.51
CA ASP A 36 4.54 -7.95 -19.88
C ASP A 36 5.43 -7.41 -18.75
N LEU A 37 6.73 -7.38 -19.01
CA LEU A 37 7.72 -6.84 -18.09
C LEU A 37 7.99 -5.35 -18.32
N ASN A 38 7.49 -4.77 -19.42
CA ASN A 38 7.72 -3.39 -19.84
C ASN A 38 6.61 -2.43 -19.37
N THR A 39 5.99 -2.73 -18.23
CA THR A 39 4.88 -1.97 -17.65
C THR A 39 5.22 -0.51 -17.30
N GLY A 40 6.51 -0.18 -17.18
CA GLY A 40 7.00 1.12 -16.73
C GLY A 40 6.81 1.38 -15.23
N LEU A 41 6.18 0.44 -14.51
CA LEU A 41 6.08 0.45 -13.05
C LEU A 41 7.42 0.13 -12.43
N GLU A 42 7.64 0.66 -11.24
CA GLU A 42 8.84 0.35 -10.46
C GLU A 42 8.46 -0.38 -9.18
N SER A 43 8.80 -1.66 -9.08
CA SER A 43 8.62 -2.45 -7.86
C SER A 43 9.63 -2.03 -6.78
N ARG A 44 9.16 -1.95 -5.54
CA ARG A 44 9.92 -1.55 -4.35
C ARG A 44 9.43 -2.36 -3.15
N SER A 45 10.31 -2.51 -2.16
CA SER A 45 10.01 -3.24 -0.93
C SER A 45 10.72 -2.59 0.25
N ILE A 46 9.96 -2.21 1.28
CA ILE A 46 10.48 -1.68 2.55
C ILE A 46 10.41 -2.75 3.63
N SER A 47 11.47 -2.85 4.41
CA SER A 47 11.56 -3.69 5.62
C SER A 47 12.60 -3.07 6.56
N PHE A 48 12.86 -3.68 7.71
CA PHE A 48 13.96 -3.24 8.57
C PHE A 48 15.34 -3.32 7.92
N GLU A 49 15.49 -4.14 6.87
CA GLU A 49 16.74 -4.26 6.12
C GLU A 49 16.82 -3.33 4.92
N ASN A 50 15.71 -2.70 4.54
CA ASN A 50 15.64 -1.68 3.51
C ASN A 50 14.65 -0.57 3.90
N PRO A 51 14.95 0.26 4.92
CA PRO A 51 13.98 1.22 5.44
C PRO A 51 13.54 2.28 4.42
N THR A 52 14.40 2.59 3.44
CA THR A 52 14.11 3.55 2.36
C THR A 52 13.43 2.92 1.15
N GLY A 53 13.46 1.59 1.03
CA GLY A 53 12.93 0.87 -0.11
C GLY A 53 13.77 0.98 -1.38
N GLU A 54 14.98 1.56 -1.32
CA GLU A 54 15.85 1.77 -2.49
C GLU A 54 16.21 0.46 -3.20
N ARG A 55 16.46 0.57 -4.51
CA ARG A 55 16.84 -0.59 -5.33
C ARG A 55 18.15 -1.20 -4.80
N GLY A 56 18.11 -2.49 -4.47
CA GLY A 56 19.29 -3.21 -3.97
C GLY A 56 19.69 -2.88 -2.51
N GLY A 57 18.90 -2.07 -1.80
CA GLY A 57 19.19 -1.67 -0.42
C GLY A 57 18.99 -2.78 0.62
N GLY A 58 18.25 -3.84 0.29
CA GLY A 58 17.91 -4.92 1.21
C GLY A 58 19.06 -5.86 1.57
N GLY A 59 19.02 -6.38 2.79
CA GLY A 59 19.86 -7.49 3.26
C GLY A 59 21.32 -7.13 3.51
N GLN A 60 21.72 -5.86 3.38
CA GLN A 60 23.12 -5.41 3.48
C GLN A 60 23.70 -5.51 4.89
N ALA A 61 22.85 -5.60 5.92
CA ALA A 61 23.28 -5.69 7.31
C ALA A 61 24.11 -6.97 7.55
N ALA A 62 25.24 -6.80 8.23
CA ALA A 62 26.08 -7.92 8.64
C ALA A 62 25.42 -8.73 9.77
N SER A 63 25.59 -10.05 9.71
CA SER A 63 25.18 -10.98 10.76
C SER A 63 26.34 -11.87 11.16
N ASN A 64 26.12 -12.72 12.16
CA ASN A 64 27.03 -13.83 12.49
C ASN A 64 27.22 -14.82 11.32
N LEU A 65 26.40 -14.75 10.27
CA LEU A 65 26.51 -15.54 9.04
C LEU A 65 27.22 -14.78 7.89
N GLY A 66 27.67 -13.54 8.13
CA GLY A 66 28.36 -12.68 7.16
C GLY A 66 27.57 -11.43 6.74
N VAL A 67 28.21 -10.56 5.95
CA VAL A 67 27.56 -9.42 5.28
C VAL A 67 26.63 -9.95 4.18
N VAL A 68 25.52 -9.26 3.90
CA VAL A 68 24.54 -9.63 2.86
C VAL A 68 23.66 -10.86 3.21
N ARG A 69 23.63 -11.29 4.47
CA ARG A 69 22.87 -12.48 4.93
C ARG A 69 21.77 -12.18 5.93
N LYS A 70 20.95 -11.17 5.63
CA LYS A 70 19.74 -10.86 6.40
C LYS A 70 20.04 -10.61 7.88
N GLY A 71 20.98 -9.71 8.18
CA GLY A 71 21.50 -9.50 9.53
C GLY A 71 20.65 -8.67 10.47
N SER A 72 19.63 -7.95 9.97
CA SER A 72 18.72 -7.19 10.82
C SER A 72 17.26 -7.36 10.37
N PRO A 73 16.74 -8.60 10.33
CA PRO A 73 15.43 -8.90 9.76
C PRO A 73 14.25 -8.38 10.60
N SER A 74 14.52 -8.01 11.85
CA SER A 74 13.51 -7.63 12.83
C SER A 74 14.05 -6.61 13.81
N ARG A 75 13.10 -5.95 14.47
CA ARG A 75 13.37 -5.15 15.67
C ARG A 75 12.47 -5.63 16.81
N SER A 76 12.96 -5.43 18.03
CA SER A 76 12.12 -5.53 19.22
C SER A 76 11.59 -4.13 19.53
N LEU A 77 10.28 -3.94 19.39
CA LEU A 77 9.60 -2.66 19.59
C LEU A 77 9.23 -2.52 21.07
N LYS A 78 9.75 -1.49 21.75
CA LYS A 78 9.55 -1.29 23.19
C LYS A 78 8.14 -0.73 23.50
N PRO A 79 7.65 -0.86 24.73
CA PRO A 79 6.45 -0.17 25.19
C PRO A 79 6.49 1.33 24.89
N GLY A 80 5.43 1.87 24.32
CA GLY A 80 5.29 3.26 23.89
C GLY A 80 6.12 3.66 22.65
N GLU A 81 6.96 2.77 22.13
CA GLU A 81 7.77 3.06 20.94
C GLU A 81 6.89 3.10 19.69
N THR A 82 7.05 4.15 18.90
CA THR A 82 6.50 4.23 17.54
C THR A 82 7.62 4.07 16.53
N VAL A 83 7.43 3.16 15.59
CA VAL A 83 8.35 2.95 14.46
C VAL A 83 7.67 3.31 13.16
N THR A 84 8.40 4.00 12.29
CA THR A 84 7.98 4.22 10.90
C THR A 84 8.25 2.94 10.11
N LEU A 85 7.19 2.36 9.54
CA LEU A 85 7.26 1.18 8.68
C LEU A 85 7.52 1.55 7.23
N GLY A 86 7.19 2.76 6.82
CA GLY A 86 7.47 3.27 5.48
C GLY A 86 7.05 4.73 5.35
N ASP A 87 7.84 5.47 4.60
CA ASP A 87 7.56 6.84 4.19
C ASP A 87 7.90 6.94 2.71
N ILE A 88 6.85 6.96 1.87
CA ILE A 88 6.94 6.69 0.44
C ILE A 88 6.48 7.93 -0.33
N GLU A 89 7.33 8.44 -1.21
CA GLU A 89 7.00 9.53 -2.12
C GLU A 89 6.57 9.05 -3.51
N GLY A 90 5.72 9.86 -4.15
CA GLY A 90 5.26 9.69 -5.52
C GLY A 90 3.84 9.11 -5.62
N PRO A 91 3.29 9.00 -6.84
CA PRO A 91 2.13 8.17 -7.07
C PRO A 91 2.55 6.70 -7.11
N GLY A 92 1.78 5.87 -6.43
CA GLY A 92 2.06 4.45 -6.31
C GLY A 92 0.88 3.67 -5.75
N THR A 93 1.10 2.38 -5.55
CA THR A 93 0.11 1.48 -4.97
C THR A 93 0.81 0.52 -4.03
N ILE A 94 0.40 0.45 -2.76
CA ILE A 94 0.78 -0.66 -1.89
C ILE A 94 0.12 -1.92 -2.44
N ARG A 95 0.92 -2.93 -2.77
CA ARG A 95 0.46 -4.18 -3.40
C ARG A 95 0.36 -5.31 -2.40
N HIS A 96 1.21 -5.29 -1.37
CA HIS A 96 1.26 -6.33 -0.37
C HIS A 96 1.90 -5.81 0.91
N ILE A 97 1.34 -6.19 2.05
CA ILE A 97 1.97 -6.02 3.36
C ILE A 97 2.05 -7.39 4.00
N TRP A 98 3.25 -7.80 4.39
CA TRP A 98 3.49 -8.95 5.25
C TRP A 98 4.02 -8.50 6.59
N VAL A 99 3.57 -9.16 7.66
CA VAL A 99 4.02 -8.88 9.02
C VAL A 99 3.89 -10.12 9.89
N THR A 100 4.85 -10.31 10.79
CA THR A 100 4.74 -11.29 11.86
C THR A 100 5.32 -10.75 13.17
N THR A 101 4.77 -11.24 14.26
CA THR A 101 5.09 -10.83 15.61
C THR A 101 4.80 -11.98 16.58
N ALA A 102 5.05 -11.79 17.87
CA ALA A 102 4.70 -12.78 18.88
C ALA A 102 3.19 -13.06 18.87
N ARG A 103 2.82 -14.35 18.83
CA ARG A 103 1.43 -14.83 18.82
C ARG A 103 0.77 -14.72 20.20
N ASP A 104 0.73 -13.51 20.73
CA ASP A 104 0.10 -13.16 21.99
C ASP A 104 -1.11 -12.26 21.73
N PRO A 105 -2.31 -12.60 22.25
CA PRO A 105 -3.52 -11.82 22.01
C PRO A 105 -3.43 -10.36 22.46
N MET A 106 -2.71 -10.07 23.55
CA MET A 106 -2.56 -8.71 24.05
C MET A 106 -1.65 -7.90 23.13
N ASN A 107 -0.55 -8.50 22.66
CA ASN A 107 0.35 -7.87 21.70
C ASN A 107 -0.39 -7.51 20.40
N LEU A 108 -1.16 -8.44 19.83
CA LEU A 108 -1.87 -8.21 18.56
C LEU A 108 -2.99 -7.16 18.64
N ARG A 109 -3.42 -6.84 19.86
CA ARG A 109 -4.44 -5.82 20.18
C ARG A 109 -3.86 -4.49 20.67
N SER A 110 -2.56 -4.45 20.97
CA SER A 110 -1.86 -3.26 21.47
C SER A 110 -0.84 -2.69 20.48
N LEU A 111 -0.45 -3.46 19.46
CA LEU A 111 0.26 -2.92 18.30
C LEU A 111 -0.73 -2.17 17.40
N VAL A 112 -0.67 -0.84 17.39
CA VAL A 112 -1.58 0.03 16.62
C VAL A 112 -0.91 0.43 15.31
N LEU A 113 -1.51 0.01 14.20
CA LEU A 113 -1.12 0.39 12.86
C LEU A 113 -1.79 1.72 12.51
N ARG A 114 -1.00 2.67 12.02
CA ARG A 114 -1.48 3.92 11.45
C ARG A 114 -0.95 4.14 10.05
N ALA A 115 -1.81 4.65 9.16
CA ALA A 115 -1.41 5.07 7.83
C ALA A 115 -2.03 6.41 7.42
N TRP A 116 -1.23 7.22 6.71
CA TRP A 116 -1.64 8.52 6.17
C TRP A 116 -1.43 8.52 4.66
N TRP A 117 -2.37 9.14 3.96
CA TRP A 117 -2.29 9.36 2.52
C TRP A 117 -2.13 10.85 2.26
N GLU A 118 -1.35 11.23 1.24
CA GLU A 118 -1.31 12.60 0.73
C GLU A 118 -0.95 13.66 1.80
N GLY A 119 -0.16 13.29 2.82
CA GLY A 119 0.32 14.20 3.88
C GLY A 119 -0.76 14.82 4.74
N GLN A 120 -1.93 14.18 4.81
CA GLN A 120 -3.02 14.63 5.66
C GLN A 120 -2.65 14.58 7.15
N GLU A 121 -3.35 15.37 7.98
CA GLU A 121 -3.08 15.49 9.42
C GLU A 121 -3.46 14.21 10.20
N HIS A 122 -4.68 13.70 9.97
CA HIS A 122 -5.20 12.54 10.69
C HIS A 122 -4.98 11.25 9.90
N PRO A 123 -4.71 10.10 10.56
CA PRO A 123 -4.54 8.84 9.84
C PRO A 123 -5.84 8.37 9.17
N SER A 124 -5.73 7.77 7.99
CA SER A 124 -6.86 7.09 7.31
C SER A 124 -7.07 5.67 7.82
N ILE A 125 -6.00 5.03 8.25
CA ILE A 125 -6.01 3.71 8.89
C ILE A 125 -5.56 3.96 10.33
N GLU A 126 -6.39 3.62 11.30
CA GLU A 126 -5.99 3.54 12.71
C GLU A 126 -6.71 2.36 13.37
N CYS A 127 -5.96 1.28 13.58
CA CYS A 127 -6.51 0.04 14.12
C CYS A 127 -5.43 -0.86 14.73
N PRO A 128 -5.78 -1.73 15.69
CA PRO A 128 -4.87 -2.77 16.15
C PRO A 128 -4.49 -3.72 15.02
N LEU A 129 -3.24 -4.20 15.04
CA LEU A 129 -2.65 -5.01 13.99
C LEU A 129 -3.45 -6.29 13.71
N GLY A 130 -3.93 -6.98 14.74
CA GLY A 130 -4.73 -8.19 14.58
C GLY A 130 -6.08 -7.92 13.92
N ASP A 131 -6.76 -6.85 14.35
CA ASP A 131 -8.05 -6.46 13.81
C ASP A 131 -7.92 -5.97 12.34
N PHE A 132 -6.84 -5.25 12.00
CA PHE A 132 -6.50 -4.90 10.61
C PHE A 132 -6.33 -6.13 9.72
N MET A 133 -5.68 -7.17 10.25
CA MET A 133 -5.41 -8.44 9.55
C MET A 133 -6.62 -9.38 9.57
N GLY A 134 -7.80 -8.90 9.97
CA GLY A 134 -9.08 -9.59 9.82
C GLY A 134 -9.36 -10.71 10.83
N PHE A 135 -8.74 -10.70 12.01
CA PHE A 135 -9.11 -11.61 13.09
C PHE A 135 -9.30 -10.90 14.43
N ALA A 136 -10.37 -11.29 15.14
CA ALA A 136 -10.79 -10.62 16.36
C ALA A 136 -10.00 -11.07 17.59
N HIS A 137 -9.95 -10.19 18.59
CA HIS A 137 -9.44 -10.46 19.94
C HIS A 137 -7.97 -10.91 20.02
N GLY A 138 -7.18 -10.71 18.97
CA GLY A 138 -5.80 -11.21 18.92
C GLY A 138 -5.70 -12.74 18.89
N LYS A 139 -6.81 -13.46 18.72
CA LYS A 139 -6.84 -14.93 18.66
C LYS A 139 -6.48 -15.37 17.25
N VAL A 140 -5.21 -15.70 17.05
CA VAL A 140 -4.71 -16.16 15.76
C VAL A 140 -5.32 -17.51 15.39
N MET A 141 -6.21 -17.47 14.41
CA MET A 141 -6.81 -18.61 13.74
C MET A 141 -6.37 -18.56 12.28
N PRO A 142 -5.75 -19.62 11.74
CA PRO A 142 -5.36 -19.62 10.35
C PRO A 142 -6.57 -19.49 9.44
N TYR A 143 -6.48 -18.62 8.44
CA TYR A 143 -7.49 -18.49 7.40
C TYR A 143 -6.88 -17.89 6.14
N ASP A 144 -7.59 -18.09 5.03
CA ASP A 144 -7.26 -17.53 3.73
C ASP A 144 -8.52 -16.89 3.13
N SER A 145 -8.34 -15.77 2.45
CA SER A 145 -9.39 -15.03 1.76
C SER A 145 -8.82 -14.38 0.50
N ALA A 146 -9.66 -13.68 -0.26
CA ALA A 146 -9.19 -12.94 -1.44
C ALA A 146 -8.19 -11.82 -1.11
N VAL A 147 -8.20 -11.31 0.13
CA VAL A 147 -7.42 -10.13 0.53
C VAL A 147 -6.43 -10.40 1.66
N HIS A 148 -6.64 -11.43 2.48
CA HIS A 148 -5.82 -11.77 3.64
C HIS A 148 -5.45 -13.25 3.68
N THR A 149 -4.26 -13.52 4.23
CA THR A 149 -3.83 -14.85 4.66
C THR A 149 -3.22 -14.73 6.04
N VAL A 150 -3.60 -15.62 6.94
CA VAL A 150 -3.03 -15.73 8.29
C VAL A 150 -2.56 -17.16 8.53
N GLY A 151 -1.27 -17.32 8.80
CA GLY A 151 -0.65 -18.59 9.14
C GLY A 151 -0.78 -18.96 10.62
N ARG A 152 -0.56 -20.24 10.95
CA ARG A 152 -0.58 -20.80 12.33
C ARG A 152 0.26 -20.06 13.37
N ASN A 153 1.33 -19.41 12.91
CA ASN A 153 2.30 -18.72 13.77
C ASN A 153 2.20 -17.18 13.65
N ALA A 154 1.03 -16.65 13.28
CA ALA A 154 0.83 -15.21 13.08
C ALA A 154 1.72 -14.59 11.98
N GLY A 155 2.00 -15.36 10.93
CA GLY A 155 2.46 -14.77 9.66
C GLY A 155 1.23 -14.23 8.94
N MET A 156 1.14 -12.92 8.79
CA MET A 156 -0.06 -12.22 8.31
C MET A 156 0.28 -11.47 7.03
N SER A 157 -0.55 -11.62 6.02
CA SER A 157 -0.44 -10.91 4.75
C SER A 157 -1.77 -10.28 4.37
N ILE A 158 -1.68 -9.11 3.74
CA ILE A 158 -2.79 -8.44 3.05
C ILE A 158 -2.35 -8.03 1.64
N TRP A 159 -3.21 -8.26 0.64
CA TRP A 159 -2.98 -7.94 -0.78
C TRP A 159 -3.97 -6.93 -1.35
N LEU A 160 -4.79 -6.31 -0.50
CA LEU A 160 -5.72 -5.27 -0.92
C LEU A 160 -4.92 -4.07 -1.47
N PRO A 161 -5.12 -3.67 -2.75
CA PRO A 161 -4.38 -2.56 -3.32
C PRO A 161 -4.70 -1.25 -2.59
N MET A 162 -3.68 -0.49 -2.21
CA MET A 162 -3.83 0.81 -1.54
C MET A 162 -3.16 1.91 -2.38
N PRO A 163 -3.89 2.52 -3.32
CA PRO A 163 -3.38 3.60 -4.16
C PRO A 163 -3.07 4.88 -3.37
N PHE A 164 -2.03 5.61 -3.78
CA PHE A 164 -1.71 6.96 -3.33
C PHE A 164 -1.14 7.77 -4.50
N ARG A 165 -1.28 9.10 -4.48
CA ARG A 165 -0.91 10.00 -5.59
C ARG A 165 0.31 10.88 -5.30
N ARG A 166 0.57 11.19 -4.04
CA ARG A 166 1.71 12.02 -3.63
C ARG A 166 2.60 11.33 -2.63
N GLU A 167 2.02 10.77 -1.57
CA GLU A 167 2.78 10.12 -0.52
C GLU A 167 1.93 9.13 0.29
N ALA A 168 2.59 8.15 0.89
CA ALA A 168 2.02 7.20 1.84
C ALA A 168 2.98 7.00 3.01
N ARG A 169 2.46 7.15 4.24
CA ARG A 169 3.23 6.95 5.48
C ARG A 169 2.56 5.89 6.32
N PHE A 170 3.34 4.94 6.83
CA PHE A 170 2.89 3.89 7.74
C PHE A 170 3.72 3.91 9.02
N THR A 171 3.06 3.79 10.17
CA THR A 171 3.71 3.64 11.46
C THR A 171 3.07 2.52 12.27
N LEU A 172 3.85 1.90 13.15
CA LEU A 172 3.33 0.99 14.17
C LEU A 172 3.75 1.49 15.54
N THR A 173 2.79 1.62 16.44
CA THR A 173 3.02 1.97 17.85
C THR A 173 2.76 0.76 18.72
N ASN A 174 3.63 0.50 19.70
CA ASN A 174 3.36 -0.50 20.74
C ASN A 174 2.74 0.17 21.96
N ASP A 175 1.40 0.16 22.06
CA ASP A 175 0.66 0.66 23.22
C ASP A 175 0.57 -0.37 24.36
N GLY A 176 1.31 -1.49 24.24
CA GLY A 176 1.39 -2.54 25.25
C GLY A 176 2.48 -2.31 26.28
N GLU A 177 2.54 -3.21 27.27
CA GLU A 177 3.48 -3.11 28.40
C GLU A 177 4.79 -3.89 28.19
N LYS A 178 4.88 -4.69 27.12
CA LYS A 178 6.03 -5.57 26.85
C LYS A 178 6.69 -5.21 25.53
N ALA A 179 7.99 -5.47 25.44
CA ALA A 179 8.68 -5.39 24.16
C ALA A 179 8.22 -6.54 23.25
N VAL A 180 8.04 -6.25 21.97
CA VAL A 180 7.46 -7.19 21.01
C VAL A 180 8.35 -7.32 19.78
N PRO A 181 8.70 -8.55 19.32
CA PRO A 181 9.43 -8.72 18.07
C PRO A 181 8.54 -8.36 16.89
N LEU A 182 9.08 -7.61 15.94
CA LEU A 182 8.39 -7.23 14.72
C LEU A 182 9.24 -7.58 13.51
N PHE A 183 8.63 -8.27 12.56
CA PHE A 183 9.14 -8.49 11.21
C PHE A 183 8.07 -7.99 10.27
N TYR A 184 8.44 -7.23 9.24
CA TYR A 184 7.47 -6.77 8.26
C TYR A 184 8.13 -6.54 6.90
N GLN A 185 7.28 -6.48 5.89
CA GLN A 185 7.62 -6.09 4.54
C GLN A 185 6.42 -5.34 3.92
N ILE A 186 6.67 -4.18 3.33
CA ILE A 186 5.68 -3.42 2.55
C ILE A 186 6.16 -3.40 1.10
N ASP A 187 5.45 -4.10 0.23
CA ASP A 187 5.71 -4.15 -1.20
C ASP A 187 4.77 -3.21 -1.94
N TYR A 188 5.34 -2.40 -2.82
CA TYR A 188 4.60 -1.38 -3.54
C TYR A 188 5.18 -1.15 -4.93
N THR A 189 4.37 -0.55 -5.79
CA THR A 189 4.81 -0.02 -7.07
C THR A 189 4.80 1.49 -7.05
N LEU A 190 5.71 2.08 -7.82
CA LEU A 190 5.71 3.50 -8.16
C LEU A 190 5.41 3.68 -9.65
N ARG A 191 5.04 4.91 -10.01
CA ARG A 191 4.63 5.32 -11.38
C ARG A 191 3.31 4.72 -11.84
N ASP A 192 2.51 4.21 -10.91
CA ASP A 192 1.10 3.97 -11.12
C ASP A 192 0.42 5.28 -11.55
N LYS A 193 -0.44 5.19 -12.57
CA LYS A 193 -1.18 6.32 -13.14
C LYS A 193 -2.61 6.20 -12.66
N HIS A 194 -2.84 6.77 -11.48
CA HIS A 194 -4.15 6.78 -10.88
C HIS A 194 -4.99 7.95 -11.41
N PRO A 195 -6.30 7.75 -11.66
CA PRO A 195 -7.19 8.86 -11.95
C PRO A 195 -7.30 9.79 -10.72
N ARG A 196 -7.82 11.00 -10.90
CA ARG A 196 -7.79 12.00 -9.83
C ARG A 196 -8.63 11.61 -8.62
N ASP A 197 -9.68 10.84 -8.85
CA ASP A 197 -10.72 10.37 -7.95
C ASP A 197 -10.50 8.93 -7.45
N VAL A 198 -9.30 8.37 -7.66
CA VAL A 198 -8.95 7.04 -7.12
C VAL A 198 -9.19 6.98 -5.60
N GLY A 199 -9.84 5.91 -5.14
CA GLY A 199 -10.15 5.71 -3.72
C GLY A 199 -8.90 5.58 -2.83
N ARG A 200 -9.09 5.80 -1.54
CA ARG A 200 -8.10 5.52 -0.49
C ARG A 200 -8.67 4.51 0.48
N LEU A 201 -7.81 3.63 0.99
CA LEU A 201 -8.23 2.71 2.03
C LEU A 201 -8.38 3.48 3.35
N HIS A 202 -9.54 3.37 3.96
CA HIS A 202 -9.81 3.85 5.31
C HIS A 202 -10.19 2.67 6.19
N VAL A 203 -9.63 2.62 7.40
CA VAL A 203 -9.95 1.61 8.39
C VAL A 203 -10.03 2.27 9.75
N LEU A 204 -11.18 2.14 10.39
CA LEU A 204 -11.44 2.63 11.74
C LEU A 204 -11.72 1.44 12.65
N PHE A 205 -10.99 1.35 13.75
CA PHE A 205 -11.33 0.44 14.83
C PHE A 205 -12.20 1.15 15.88
N ARG A 206 -13.30 0.51 16.28
CA ARG A 206 -14.17 0.96 17.37
C ARG A 206 -14.35 -0.14 18.38
N ARG A 207 -14.43 0.24 19.66
CA ARG A 207 -14.73 -0.66 20.78
C ARG A 207 -15.60 0.07 21.79
N GLU A 208 -16.58 -0.65 22.30
CA GLU A 208 -17.51 -0.30 23.36
C GLU A 208 -17.41 -1.43 24.40
N ASN A 209 -17.31 -1.08 25.67
CA ASN A 209 -17.23 -2.05 26.76
C ASN A 209 -17.63 -1.38 28.09
N PRO A 210 -18.78 -1.72 28.70
CA PRO A 210 -19.78 -2.70 28.23
C PRO A 210 -20.51 -2.19 26.98
N THR A 211 -21.17 -3.09 26.27
CA THR A 211 -22.05 -2.74 25.14
C THR A 211 -23.41 -2.29 25.64
N THR A 212 -24.06 -1.39 24.92
CA THR A 212 -25.43 -0.95 25.25
C THR A 212 -26.46 -1.99 24.76
N ILE A 213 -27.32 -2.45 25.68
CA ILE A 213 -28.31 -3.50 25.37
C ILE A 213 -29.30 -2.97 24.33
N LYS A 214 -29.47 -3.72 23.23
CA LYS A 214 -30.35 -3.41 22.07
C LYS A 214 -29.87 -2.24 21.20
N GLU A 215 -28.65 -1.78 21.38
CA GLU A 215 -28.00 -0.90 20.42
C GLU A 215 -26.94 -1.71 19.68
N ASP A 216 -27.09 -1.77 18.36
CA ASP A 216 -26.10 -2.40 17.50
C ASP A 216 -24.86 -1.51 17.42
N PHE A 217 -23.69 -2.13 17.26
CA PHE A 217 -22.46 -1.40 16.95
C PHE A 217 -22.56 -0.80 15.54
N GLU A 218 -22.57 0.52 15.44
CA GLU A 218 -22.37 1.26 14.18
C GLU A 218 -20.89 1.63 13.93
#